data_AF-F6HIT1-F1
#
_entry.id   AF-F6HIT1-F1
#
_cell.length_a   1.000
_cell.length_b   1.000
_cell.length_c   1.000
_cell.angle_alpha   90.00
_cell.angle_beta   90.00
_cell.angle_gamma   90.00
#
_symmetry.space_group_name_H-M   'P 1'
#
loop_
_entity.id
_entity.type
_entity.pdbx_description
1 polymer ?
#
loop_
_entity_poly.entity_id
_entity_poly.type
_entity_poly.pdbx_seq_one_letter_code
_entity_poly.pdbx_strand_id
1 'polypeptide(L)'
;MGASNNTFIINPIVAALCFHQMFEGMGLGGCTFQAEYKFLKKVLMVFFFSVTTPFGIALGIALSKTYKDNSPTSLITVGLLNASSAGLLIHMALVDLLSAEFMGPKLQGSIKLQIKAYVEVLLRAGGMSLMAKWA
;
A
#
# COMPACT_ATOMS: atom_id res chain seq x y z
N MET A 1 1.71 -0.20 19.12
CA MET A 1 2.75 0.23 18.14
C MET A 1 3.00 1.70 18.36
N GLY A 2 4.22 2.22 18.17
CA GLY A 2 4.75 3.55 18.58
C GLY A 2 3.86 4.79 18.73
N ALA A 3 2.62 4.82 18.21
CA ALA A 3 1.61 5.86 18.36
C ALA A 3 0.56 5.62 19.49
N SER A 4 0.33 4.38 19.94
CA SER A 4 -0.62 4.08 21.02
C SER A 4 -0.28 2.77 21.75
N ASN A 5 -0.54 2.74 23.06
CA ASN A 5 -0.43 1.56 23.92
C ASN A 5 -1.77 0.81 24.07
N ASN A 6 -2.85 1.32 23.47
CA ASN A 6 -4.16 0.71 23.56
C ASN A 6 -4.34 -0.41 22.53
N THR A 7 -4.41 -1.65 23.00
CA THR A 7 -4.62 -2.85 22.18
C THR A 7 -5.90 -2.80 21.35
N PHE A 8 -6.94 -2.08 21.80
CA PHE A 8 -8.19 -1.90 21.05
C PHE A 8 -8.01 -1.09 19.76
N ILE A 9 -7.02 -0.20 19.69
CA ILE A 9 -6.70 0.57 18.48
C ILE A 9 -5.65 -0.15 17.64
N ILE A 10 -4.70 -0.83 18.28
CA ILE A 10 -3.61 -1.52 17.57
C ILE A 10 -4.13 -2.72 16.76
N ASN A 11 -5.01 -3.54 17.35
CA ASN A 11 -5.51 -4.76 16.71
C ASN A 11 -6.22 -4.50 15.36
N PRO A 12 -7.19 -3.57 15.25
CA PRO A 12 -7.83 -3.28 13.97
C PRO A 12 -6.87 -2.66 12.94
N ILE A 13 -5.93 -1.81 13.35
CA ILE A 13 -4.91 -1.23 12.46
C ILE A 13 -3.99 -2.32 11.88
N VAL A 14 -3.55 -3.26 12.72
CA VAL A 14 -2.73 -4.40 12.26
C VAL A 14 -3.51 -5.29 11.32
N ALA A 15 -4.78 -5.57 11.62
CA ALA A 15 -5.65 -6.34 10.73
C ALA A 15 -5.81 -5.67 9.36
N ALA A 16 -6.06 -4.35 9.33
CA ALA A 16 -6.16 -3.58 8.10
C ALA A 16 -4.86 -3.58 7.29
N LEU A 17 -3.71 -3.39 7.95
CA LEU A 17 -2.38 -3.46 7.32
C LEU A 17 -2.10 -4.84 6.72
N CYS A 18 -2.41 -5.93 7.44
CA CYS A 18 -2.24 -7.28 6.93
C CYS A 18 -3.13 -7.54 5.71
N PHE A 19 -4.39 -7.12 5.75
CA PHE A 19 -5.31 -7.29 4.63
C PHE A 19 -4.83 -6.51 3.40
N HIS A 20 -4.41 -5.25 3.57
CA HIS A 20 -3.85 -4.43 2.49
C HIS A 20 -2.60 -5.05 1.88
N GLN A 21 -1.62 -5.42 2.71
CA GLN A 21 -0.35 -6.00 2.28
C GLN A 21 -0.56 -7.37 1.59
N MET A 22 -1.60 -8.12 1.96
CA MET A 22 -1.97 -9.37 1.30
C MET A 22 -2.40 -9.14 -0.16
N PHE A 23 -3.24 -8.15 -0.43
CA PHE A 23 -3.66 -7.86 -1.81
C PHE A 23 -2.55 -7.26 -2.66
N GLU A 24 -1.71 -6.40 -2.08
CA GLU A 24 -0.52 -5.90 -2.75
C GLU A 24 0.46 -7.02 -3.07
N GLY A 25 0.72 -7.93 -2.12
CA GLY A 25 1.62 -9.07 -2.31
C GLY A 25 1.10 -10.07 -3.35
N MET A 26 -0.21 -10.32 -3.37
CA MET A 26 -0.85 -11.17 -4.40
C MET A 26 -0.72 -10.56 -5.80
N GLY A 27 -0.91 -9.25 -5.93
CA GLY A 27 -0.71 -8.53 -7.21
C GLY A 27 0.74 -8.59 -7.69
N LEU A 28 1.69 -8.29 -6.81
CA LEU A 28 3.13 -8.36 -7.11
C LEU A 28 3.55 -9.79 -7.48
N GLY A 29 3.03 -10.79 -6.79
CA GLY A 29 3.24 -12.21 -7.07
C GLY A 29 2.69 -12.63 -8.44
N GLY A 30 1.48 -12.18 -8.80
CA GLY A 30 0.88 -12.43 -10.11
C GLY A 30 1.65 -11.80 -11.26
N CYS A 31 2.12 -10.56 -11.09
CA CYS A 31 2.99 -9.89 -12.07
C CYS A 31 4.35 -10.57 -12.19
N THR A 32 4.96 -10.97 -11.06
CA THR A 32 6.26 -11.68 -11.03
C THR A 32 6.16 -13.09 -11.61
N PHE A 33 5.00 -13.73 -11.54
CA PHE A 33 4.75 -15.03 -12.15
C PHE A 33 4.61 -14.91 -13.68
N GLN A 34 3.85 -13.92 -14.15
CA GLN A 34 3.66 -13.65 -15.58
C GLN A 34 4.91 -13.07 -16.25
N ALA A 35 5.68 -12.25 -15.53
CA ALA A 35 6.95 -11.75 -16.01
C ALA A 35 8.02 -12.84 -15.88
N GLU A 36 8.60 -13.27 -16.99
CA GLU A 36 9.67 -14.26 -17.05
C GLU A 36 11.02 -13.70 -16.56
N TYR A 37 11.03 -13.03 -15.41
CA TYR A 37 12.23 -12.50 -14.78
C TYR A 37 13.17 -13.61 -14.33
N LYS A 38 14.48 -13.35 -14.44
CA LYS A 38 15.51 -14.21 -13.87
C LYS A 38 15.27 -14.40 -12.36
N PHE A 39 15.58 -15.59 -11.85
CA PHE A 39 15.38 -15.96 -10.44
C PHE A 39 15.89 -14.90 -9.46
N LEU A 40 17.09 -14.35 -9.70
CA LEU A 40 17.67 -13.30 -8.87
C LEU A 40 16.77 -12.05 -8.75
N LYS A 41 16.13 -11.61 -9.84
CA LYS A 41 15.22 -10.45 -9.82
C LYS A 41 13.95 -10.75 -9.02
N LYS A 42 13.41 -11.98 -9.15
CA LYS A 42 12.24 -12.43 -8.38
C LYS A 42 12.54 -12.42 -6.88
N VAL A 43 13.68 -12.98 -6.49
CA VAL A 43 14.15 -12.96 -5.10
C VAL A 43 14.34 -11.54 -4.59
N LEU A 44 14.96 -10.65 -5.39
CA LEU A 44 15.16 -9.25 -5.01
C LEU A 44 13.83 -8.53 -4.74
N MET A 45 12.85 -8.66 -5.65
CA MET A 45 11.56 -8.00 -5.50
C MET A 45 10.80 -8.49 -4.26
N VAL A 46 10.77 -9.81 -4.03
CA VAL A 46 10.14 -10.39 -2.84
C VAL A 46 10.85 -9.96 -1.55
N PHE A 47 12.19 -9.90 -1.57
CA PHE A 47 12.99 -9.45 -0.44
C PHE A 47 12.67 -7.99 -0.09
N PHE A 48 12.74 -7.09 -1.06
CA PHE A 48 12.44 -5.67 -0.82
C PHE A 48 10.99 -5.45 -0.38
N PHE A 49 10.02 -6.15 -0.97
CA PHE A 49 8.62 -6.07 -0.55
C PHE A 49 8.44 -6.52 0.92
N SER A 50 9.08 -7.62 1.31
CA SER A 50 8.94 -8.17 2.67
C SER A 50 9.68 -7.36 3.73
N VAL A 51 10.81 -6.72 3.40
CA VAL A 51 11.66 -6.01 4.38
C VAL A 51 11.25 -4.54 4.54
N THR A 52 10.75 -3.89 3.49
CA THR A 52 10.49 -2.43 3.53
C THR A 52 9.45 -2.05 4.58
N THR A 53 8.34 -2.79 4.68
CA THR A 53 7.28 -2.53 5.67
C THR A 53 7.75 -2.67 7.13
N PRO A 54 8.34 -3.81 7.58
CA PRO A 54 8.83 -3.92 8.95
C PRO A 54 9.98 -2.96 9.26
N PHE A 55 10.84 -2.66 8.28
CA PHE A 55 11.87 -1.64 8.43
C PHE A 55 11.27 -0.25 8.67
N GLY A 56 10.26 0.14 7.89
CA GLY A 56 9.54 1.42 8.06
C GLY A 56 8.85 1.53 9.41
N ILE A 57 8.21 0.46 9.88
CA ILE A 57 7.58 0.41 11.22
C ILE A 57 8.64 0.57 12.32
N ALA A 58 9.76 -0.15 12.24
CA ALA A 58 10.85 -0.07 13.21
C ALA A 58 11.47 1.33 13.25
N LEU A 59 11.73 1.93 12.09
CA LEU A 59 12.24 3.30 11.97
C LEU A 59 11.25 4.32 12.54
N GLY A 60 9.95 4.16 12.26
CA GLY A 60 8.90 5.02 12.81
C GLY A 60 8.85 4.98 14.34
N ILE A 61 8.95 3.79 14.94
CA ILE A 61 9.03 3.62 16.40
C ILE A 61 10.32 4.20 16.99
N ALA A 62 11.44 4.12 16.27
CA ALA A 62 12.69 4.71 16.72
C ALA A 62 12.61 6.24 16.75
N LEU A 63 12.06 6.84 15.68
CA LEU A 63 11.89 8.29 15.55
C LEU A 63 10.82 8.85 16.50
N SER A 64 9.79 8.07 16.84
CA SER A 64 8.72 8.52 17.73
C SER A 64 9.22 8.86 19.14
N LYS A 65 10.38 8.32 19.57
CA LYS A 65 11.01 8.63 20.86
C LYS A 65 11.59 10.04 20.94
N THR A 66 11.90 10.64 19.78
CA THR A 66 12.52 11.98 19.69
C THR A 66 11.47 13.07 19.46
N TYR A 67 10.23 12.67 19.20
CA TYR A 67 9.11 13.56 18.91
C TYR A 67 8.47 14.10 20.19
N LYS A 68 8.05 15.37 20.15
CA LYS A 68 7.09 15.93 21.10
C LYS A 68 5.73 15.99 20.41
N ASP A 69 4.79 15.23 20.94
CA ASP A 69 3.39 15.25 20.49
C ASP A 69 2.87 16.70 20.53
N ASN A 70 2.22 17.12 19.44
CA ASN A 70 1.68 18.48 19.21
C ASN A 70 2.69 19.64 19.05
N SER A 71 3.98 19.40 18.84
CA SER A 71 4.89 20.46 18.39
C SER A 71 4.60 20.87 16.93
N PRO A 72 4.65 22.17 16.57
CA PRO A 72 4.48 22.63 15.19
C PRO A 72 5.41 21.92 14.20
N THR A 73 6.67 21.71 14.58
CA THR A 73 7.67 21.02 13.75
C THR A 73 7.28 19.55 13.51
N SER A 74 6.75 18.88 14.54
CA SER A 74 6.27 17.50 14.45
C SER A 74 5.10 17.38 13.48
N LEU A 75 4.11 18.28 13.60
CA LEU A 75 2.94 18.30 12.74
C LEU A 75 3.33 18.60 11.28
N ILE A 76 4.26 19.52 11.05
CA ILE A 76 4.77 19.83 9.71
C ILE A 76 5.49 18.62 9.11
N THR A 77 6.39 17.96 9.85
CA THR A 77 7.12 16.80 9.32
C THR A 77 6.21 15.62 9.05
N VAL A 78 5.29 15.29 9.96
CA VAL A 78 4.30 14.22 9.74
C VAL A 78 3.38 14.57 8.57
N GLY A 79 2.93 15.82 8.47
CA GLY A 79 2.12 16.30 7.36
C GLY A 79 2.84 16.19 6.02
N LEU A 80 4.11 16.58 5.95
CA LEU A 80 4.94 16.45 4.74
C LEU A 80 5.15 14.98 4.36
N LEU A 81 5.53 14.13 5.31
CA LEU A 81 5.72 12.70 5.06
C LEU A 81 4.43 12.02 4.59
N ASN A 82 3.30 12.36 5.20
CA ASN A 82 1.99 11.87 4.78
C ASN A 82 1.60 12.36 3.38
N ALA A 83 1.81 13.64 3.06
CA ALA A 83 1.52 14.20 1.75
C ALA A 83 2.40 13.57 0.65
N SER A 84 3.71 13.43 0.91
CA SER A 84 4.64 12.75 -0.01
C SER A 84 4.27 11.29 -0.21
N SER A 85 3.92 10.57 0.87
CA SER A 85 3.51 9.17 0.80
C SER A 85 2.19 9.01 0.02
N ALA A 86 1.19 9.85 0.30
CA ALA A 86 -0.08 9.84 -0.42
C ALA A 86 0.11 10.13 -1.93
N GLY A 87 0.96 11.10 -2.27
CA GLY A 87 1.29 11.41 -3.67
C GLY A 87 1.93 10.24 -4.41
N LEU A 88 2.90 9.56 -3.77
CA LEU A 88 3.53 8.37 -4.33
C LEU A 88 2.54 7.21 -4.51
N LEU A 89 1.68 6.97 -3.51
CA LEU A 89 0.65 5.93 -3.59
C LEU A 89 -0.37 6.19 -4.71
N ILE A 90 -0.79 7.45 -4.88
CA ILE A 90 -1.68 7.84 -5.99
C ILE A 90 -0.99 7.64 -7.34
N HIS A 91 0.29 8.02 -7.46
CA HIS A 91 1.06 7.82 -8.68
C HIS A 91 1.19 6.33 -9.03
N MET A 92 1.62 5.49 -8.08
CA MET A 92 1.69 4.04 -8.31
C MET A 92 0.34 3.45 -8.67
N ALA A 93 -0.73 3.84 -7.98
CA ALA A 93 -2.06 3.31 -8.23
C ALA A 93 -2.57 3.67 -9.63
N LEU A 94 -2.48 4.93 -10.04
CA LEU A 94 -3.03 5.40 -11.31
C LEU A 94 -2.11 5.15 -12.50
N VAL A 95 -0.83 5.49 -12.35
CA VAL A 95 0.15 5.50 -13.44
C VAL A 95 0.82 4.15 -13.57
N ASP A 96 1.32 3.54 -12.49
CA ASP A 96 2.11 2.30 -12.64
C ASP A 96 1.22 1.06 -12.72
N LEU A 97 0.12 1.00 -11.97
CA LEU A 97 -0.76 -0.16 -11.90
C LEU A 97 -1.95 -0.06 -12.86
N LEU A 98 -2.81 0.96 -12.69
CA LEU A 98 -4.02 1.08 -13.51
C LEU A 98 -3.68 1.25 -14.99
N SER A 99 -2.73 2.12 -15.32
CA SER A 99 -2.40 2.36 -16.73
C SER A 99 -1.88 1.09 -17.41
N ALA A 100 -1.03 0.30 -16.74
CA ALA A 100 -0.47 -0.93 -17.28
C ALA A 100 -1.55 -1.99 -17.54
N GLU A 101 -2.53 -2.13 -16.65
CA GLU A 101 -3.62 -3.10 -16.83
C GLU A 101 -4.67 -2.63 -17.85
N PHE A 102 -5.05 -1.34 -17.84
CA PHE A 102 -6.08 -0.79 -18.73
C PHE A 102 -5.59 -0.51 -20.16
N MET A 103 -4.30 -0.28 -20.36
CA MET A 103 -3.70 -0.15 -21.70
C MET A 103 -3.38 -1.52 -22.33
N GLY A 104 -3.55 -2.62 -21.60
CA GLY A 104 -3.29 -3.96 -22.11
C GLY A 104 -4.26 -4.35 -23.26
N PRO A 105 -3.78 -5.03 -24.32
CA PRO A 105 -4.60 -5.36 -25.50
C PRO A 105 -5.80 -6.26 -25.17
N LYS A 106 -5.70 -7.08 -24.12
CA LYS A 106 -6.82 -7.92 -23.64
C LYS A 106 -7.96 -7.11 -23.03
N LEU A 107 -7.65 -6.05 -22.28
CA LEU A 107 -8.66 -5.20 -21.64
C LEU A 107 -9.22 -4.19 -22.66
N GLN A 108 -8.38 -3.63 -23.52
CA GLN A 108 -8.79 -2.71 -24.60
C GLN A 108 -9.78 -3.34 -25.58
N GLY A 109 -9.63 -4.64 -25.88
CA GLY A 109 -10.49 -5.35 -26.83
C GLY A 109 -11.87 -5.78 -26.31
N SER A 110 -12.18 -5.58 -25.02
CA SER A 110 -13.44 -6.07 -24.42
C SER A 110 -14.03 -5.11 -23.40
N ILE A 111 -15.11 -4.41 -23.80
CA ILE A 111 -15.85 -3.48 -22.94
C ILE A 111 -16.38 -4.15 -21.65
N LYS A 112 -16.78 -5.42 -21.73
CA LYS A 112 -17.26 -6.20 -20.57
C LYS A 112 -16.15 -6.40 -19.54
N LEU A 113 -14.92 -6.62 -20.01
CA LEU A 113 -13.76 -6.82 -19.14
C LEU A 113 -13.34 -5.50 -18.49
N GLN A 114 -13.41 -4.39 -19.22
CA GLN A 114 -13.14 -3.04 -18.68
C GLN A 114 -14.11 -2.67 -17.56
N ILE A 115 -15.42 -2.86 -17.77
CA ILE A 115 -16.43 -2.57 -16.74
C ILE A 115 -16.17 -3.42 -15.50
N LYS A 116 -15.85 -4.71 -15.66
CA LYS A 116 -15.54 -5.59 -14.54
C LYS A 116 -14.30 -5.11 -13.77
N ALA A 117 -13.23 -4.74 -14.47
CA ALA A 117 -12.02 -4.19 -13.86
C ALA A 117 -12.30 -2.89 -13.08
N TYR A 118 -13.09 -1.97 -13.63
CA TYR A 118 -13.50 -0.75 -12.91
C TYR A 118 -14.29 -1.06 -11.64
N VAL A 119 -15.23 -2.01 -11.70
CA VAL A 119 -16.01 -2.44 -10.53
C VAL A 119 -15.10 -3.05 -9.45
N GLU A 120 -14.13 -3.89 -9.83
CA GLU A 120 -13.18 -4.49 -8.89
C GLU A 120 -12.27 -3.44 -8.23
N VAL A 121 -11.81 -2.43 -9.00
CA VAL A 121 -11.03 -1.30 -8.47
C VAL A 121 -11.86 -0.48 -7.48
N LEU A 122 -13.10 -0.13 -7.84
CA LEU A 122 -14.01 0.61 -6.96
C LEU A 122 -14.39 -0.17 -5.70
N LEU A 123 -14.61 -1.48 -5.83
CA LEU A 123 -14.89 -2.35 -4.70
C LEU A 123 -13.70 -2.40 -3.73
N ARG A 124 -12.47 -2.51 -4.26
CA ARG A 124 -11.25 -2.49 -3.45
C ARG A 124 -11.07 -1.14 -2.76
N ALA A 125 -11.21 -0.03 -3.49
CA ALA A 125 -11.12 1.32 -2.91
C ALA A 125 -12.20 1.55 -1.83
N GLY A 126 -13.43 1.10 -2.07
CA GLY A 126 -14.52 1.15 -1.10
C GLY A 126 -14.23 0.31 0.15
N GLY A 127 -13.69 -0.89 -0.02
CA GLY A 127 -13.24 -1.75 1.08
C GLY A 127 -12.17 -1.08 1.94
N MET A 128 -11.16 -0.45 1.31
CA MET A 128 -10.14 0.31 2.01
C MET A 128 -10.71 1.52 2.75
N SER A 129 -11.69 2.22 2.17
CA SER A 129 -12.37 3.35 2.81
C SER A 129 -13.18 2.93 4.04
N LEU A 130 -13.84 1.77 3.98
CA LEU A 130 -14.53 1.20 5.14
C LEU A 130 -13.52 0.85 6.24
N MET A 131 -12.43 0.16 5.92
CA MET A 131 -11.39 -0.14 6.91
C MET A 131 -10.82 1.13 7.56
N ALA A 132 -10.65 2.21 6.79
CA ALA A 132 -10.18 3.49 7.33
C ALA A 132 -11.19 4.16 8.29
N LYS A 133 -12.50 3.89 8.17
CA LYS A 133 -13.50 4.36 9.15
C LYS A 133 -13.49 3.55 10.46
N TRP A 134 -13.07 2.29 10.39
CA TRP A 134 -13.08 1.36 11.51
C TRP A 134 -11.71 1.24 12.21
N ALA A 135 -10.66 1.83 11.63
CA ALA A 135 -9.32 1.95 12.18
C ALA A 135 -9.17 3.23 13.01
#